data_AF-A0A950KIR7-F1
#
_entry.id   AF-A0A950KIR7-F1
#
_cell.length_a   1.000
_cell.length_b   1.000
_cell.length_c   1.000
_cell.angle_alpha   90.00
_cell.angle_beta   90.00
_cell.angle_gamma   90.00
#
_symmetry.space_group_name_H-M   'P 1'
#
loop_
_entity.id
_entity.type
_entity.pdbx_description
1 polymer ?
#
loop_
_entity_poly.entity_id
_entity_poly.type
_entity_poly.pdbx_seq_one_letter_code
_entity_poly.pdbx_strand_id
1 'polypeptide(L)'
;MKTLPSQVTAKSERTLCGMLAAFVAACLAFSVLPHAWGADLFWASNATTLPTAADSGTWVTGLDVGDQWSTATNALATLLWTNGNLAHFAGTAGGTVTLGTPITAAGITFAAGAGAYTINTNGNLLTIEGAGIVNNSTNTQTIFNNGIVNPTGSPAPAGSTEFLNASTAGNATIINDGDSAAVVGLAGGFTEFLNASTAGTATITNNGSAVTGGTGGFTEFLNTSTAASAKITNNGSAFAGGGSYTEFLDGASAGAATIINNGGTVAGAGGSTRFTGTATAGAATITNNGSNVAGAGGFTEFFNTATAGTSTITNNAGPVSGGGSGFTEFFNASTAGAATIVNNGGTTGGAGGFTQFFNASTAGTAIITNNGGGAAGSGSGFTQFYNTATASGATIINNAGIATGGASGFTDFVDTSTAGTATITNNGGSVNGAQGGLTEFAGAVEGVGGPTAGHASITNNGSSAGGAGGGATEFFTVATAGNAGITNNGSAASGGGGGLTQFNNASTAGSATIANNGSAA
;
A
#
# COMPACT_ATOMS: atom_id res chain seq x y z
N MET A 1 -47.10 51.56 1.86
CA MET A 1 -45.66 51.22 1.81
C MET A 1 -45.22 50.79 3.20
N LYS A 2 -45.04 49.49 3.42
CA LYS A 2 -44.51 48.91 4.66
C LYS A 2 -43.04 48.56 4.41
N THR A 3 -42.12 49.28 5.05
CA THR A 3 -40.69 48.96 5.07
C THR A 3 -40.40 48.14 6.33
N LEU A 4 -39.99 46.88 6.14
CA LEU A 4 -39.43 46.02 7.19
C LEU A 4 -37.98 46.44 7.48
N PRO A 5 -37.53 46.55 8.74
CA PRO A 5 -36.12 46.73 9.06
C PRO A 5 -35.37 45.39 8.99
N SER A 6 -34.28 45.37 8.24
CA SER A 6 -33.32 44.26 8.19
C SER A 6 -32.55 44.17 9.51
N GLN A 7 -32.75 43.09 10.26
CA GLN A 7 -31.86 42.68 11.35
C GLN A 7 -30.55 42.16 10.74
N VAL A 8 -29.48 42.95 10.82
CA VAL A 8 -28.11 42.44 10.62
C VAL A 8 -27.68 41.84 11.95
N THR A 9 -27.72 40.51 12.06
CA THR A 9 -27.19 39.78 13.21
C THR A 9 -25.68 39.95 13.24
N ALA A 10 -25.17 40.76 14.18
CA ALA A 10 -23.76 40.84 14.49
C ALA A 10 -23.25 39.45 14.90
N LYS A 11 -22.42 38.84 14.04
CA LYS A 11 -21.75 37.58 14.33
C LYS A 11 -20.61 37.88 15.32
N SER A 12 -20.92 37.62 16.60
CA SER A 12 -20.06 37.49 17.78
C SER A 12 -18.54 37.47 17.52
N GLU A 13 -17.84 38.47 18.06
CA GLU A 13 -16.38 38.58 18.19
C GLU A 13 -15.72 37.40 18.93
N ARG A 14 -16.49 36.45 19.50
CA ARG A 14 -15.95 35.25 20.15
C ARG A 14 -15.31 34.26 19.18
N THR A 15 -15.65 34.29 17.89
CA THR A 15 -15.02 33.38 16.90
C THR A 15 -13.60 33.83 16.55
N LEU A 16 -13.31 35.14 16.63
CA LEU A 16 -11.99 35.69 16.31
C LEU A 16 -10.98 35.45 17.45
N CYS A 17 -11.40 35.54 18.72
CA CYS A 17 -10.56 35.14 19.85
C CYS A 17 -10.28 33.63 19.89
N GLY A 18 -11.21 32.79 19.44
CA GLY A 18 -10.99 31.34 19.33
C GLY A 18 -9.98 30.99 18.24
N MET A 19 -10.03 31.69 17.09
CA MET A 19 -9.06 31.51 16.01
C MET A 19 -7.69 32.10 16.34
N LEU A 20 -7.61 33.21 17.06
CA LEU A 20 -6.34 33.76 17.53
C LEU A 20 -5.73 32.90 18.64
N ALA A 21 -6.54 32.35 19.55
CA ALA A 21 -6.07 31.38 20.55
C ALA A 21 -5.63 30.06 19.91
N ALA A 22 -6.32 29.58 18.85
CA ALA A 22 -5.90 28.42 18.08
C ALA A 22 -4.63 28.70 17.24
N PHE A 23 -4.47 29.91 16.70
CA PHE A 23 -3.27 30.32 15.97
C PHE A 23 -2.08 30.52 16.92
N VAL A 24 -2.29 31.10 18.10
CA VAL A 24 -1.26 31.22 19.14
C VAL A 24 -0.92 29.85 19.76
N ALA A 25 -1.89 28.95 19.93
CA ALA A 25 -1.63 27.56 20.33
C ALA A 25 -0.91 26.76 19.25
N ALA A 26 -1.21 26.99 17.96
CA ALA A 26 -0.47 26.43 16.84
C ALA A 26 0.96 27.01 16.79
N CYS A 27 1.14 28.31 16.97
CA CYS A 27 2.47 28.94 17.07
C CYS A 27 3.26 28.47 18.32
N LEU A 28 2.57 28.15 19.42
CA LEU A 28 3.18 27.56 20.63
C LEU A 28 3.43 26.05 20.51
N ALA A 29 2.71 25.34 19.63
CA ALA A 29 3.03 23.97 19.23
C ALA A 29 4.19 23.92 18.21
N PHE A 30 4.37 24.98 17.42
CA PHE A 30 5.57 25.20 16.60
C PHE A 30 6.78 25.71 17.40
N SER A 31 6.57 26.24 18.61
CA SER A 31 7.65 26.36 19.58
C SER A 31 7.86 24.99 20.22
N VAL A 32 8.67 24.16 19.55
CA VAL A 32 9.47 23.18 20.28
C VAL A 32 10.20 23.99 21.34
N LEU A 33 9.74 23.94 22.59
CA LEU A 33 10.54 24.41 23.72
C LEU A 33 11.91 23.76 23.52
N PRO A 34 13.00 24.53 23.46
CA PRO A 34 14.30 23.92 23.30
C PRO A 34 14.46 22.93 24.44
N HIS A 35 14.43 21.64 24.11
CA HIS A 35 15.01 20.62 24.97
C HIS A 35 16.39 21.17 25.32
N ALA A 36 16.69 21.25 26.62
CA ALA A 36 17.96 21.74 27.11
C ALA A 36 19.06 21.17 26.22
N TRP A 37 19.87 22.05 25.61
CA TRP A 37 20.86 21.68 24.60
C TRP A 37 21.74 20.55 25.15
N GLY A 38 21.42 19.31 24.79
CA GLY A 38 22.37 18.20 24.86
C GLY A 38 23.55 18.61 24.00
N ALA A 39 24.77 18.39 24.48
CA ALA A 39 25.95 18.64 23.68
C ALA A 39 25.84 17.86 22.35
N ASP A 40 26.05 18.54 21.22
CA ASP A 40 26.10 17.88 19.92
C ASP A 40 27.25 16.85 19.92
N LEU A 41 26.94 15.61 19.55
CA LEU A 41 27.91 14.52 19.56
C LEU A 41 28.43 14.28 18.15
N PHE A 42 29.75 14.42 17.95
CA PHE A 42 30.38 14.41 16.62
C PHE A 42 31.11 13.10 16.34
N TRP A 43 30.67 12.36 15.32
CA TRP A 43 31.40 11.26 14.71
C TRP A 43 32.08 11.69 13.42
N ALA A 44 33.39 11.55 13.33
CA ALA A 44 34.13 11.83 12.11
C ALA A 44 35.20 10.79 11.81
N SER A 45 35.22 10.27 10.58
CA SER A 45 36.36 9.52 10.06
C SER A 45 37.35 10.51 9.43
N ASN A 46 38.56 10.57 9.97
CA ASN A 46 39.69 11.38 9.47
C ASN A 46 39.52 12.93 9.56
N ALA A 47 38.77 13.45 10.55
CA ALA A 47 38.74 14.90 10.78
C ALA A 47 40.07 15.40 11.37
N THR A 48 40.70 16.39 10.72
CA THR A 48 41.92 17.06 11.22
C THR A 48 41.64 18.10 12.31
N THR A 49 40.37 18.42 12.59
CA THR A 49 39.94 19.36 13.63
C THR A 49 38.58 18.95 14.20
N LEU A 50 38.54 18.56 15.48
CA LEU A 50 37.30 18.38 16.25
C LEU A 50 36.68 19.76 16.58
N PRO A 51 35.35 19.92 16.63
CA PRO A 51 34.73 21.13 17.17
C PRO A 51 35.10 21.30 18.64
N THR A 52 35.25 22.55 19.08
CA THR A 52 35.71 22.96 20.41
C THR A 52 34.78 22.58 21.58
N ALA A 53 33.66 21.90 21.31
CA ALA A 53 32.69 21.45 22.31
C ALA A 53 32.03 20.10 21.90
N ALA A 54 32.84 19.10 21.56
CA ALA A 54 32.36 17.72 21.43
C ALA A 54 32.43 17.04 22.80
N ASP A 55 31.29 16.63 23.37
CA ASP A 55 31.24 16.00 24.69
C ASP A 55 30.48 14.66 24.63
N SER A 56 31.21 13.59 24.29
CA SER A 56 30.87 12.15 24.25
C SER A 56 30.33 11.48 22.96
N GLY A 57 31.25 11.19 22.04
CA GLY A 57 31.03 10.23 20.94
C GLY A 57 32.16 10.25 19.92
N THR A 58 33.40 9.95 20.30
CA THR A 58 34.52 9.87 19.36
C THR A 58 35.05 8.44 19.31
N TRP A 59 34.87 7.75 18.18
CA TRP A 59 35.68 6.58 17.86
C TRP A 59 37.00 7.06 17.29
N VAL A 60 38.09 6.56 17.86
CA VAL A 60 39.45 6.78 17.41
C VAL A 60 39.58 6.26 15.98
N THR A 61 40.36 6.95 15.16
CA THR A 61 40.62 6.63 13.75
C THR A 61 40.83 5.14 13.49
N GLY A 62 40.05 4.56 12.57
CA GLY A 62 40.10 3.16 12.17
C GLY A 62 38.92 2.37 12.72
N LEU A 63 37.91 2.12 11.88
CA LEU A 63 36.78 1.24 12.21
C LEU A 63 37.29 -0.21 12.26
N ASP A 64 37.80 -0.64 13.42
CA ASP A 64 38.06 -2.06 13.65
C ASP A 64 36.74 -2.77 14.05
N VAL A 65 36.68 -4.07 13.79
CA VAL A 65 35.52 -4.92 14.10
C VAL A 65 35.37 -5.00 15.64
N GLY A 66 34.44 -4.24 16.22
CA GLY A 66 34.15 -4.29 17.68
C GLY A 66 33.58 -3.01 18.30
N ASP A 67 33.68 -1.88 17.62
CA ASP A 67 33.26 -0.57 18.12
C ASP A 67 31.73 -0.37 18.06
N GLN A 68 31.12 0.06 19.18
CA GLN A 68 29.65 0.09 19.35
C GLN A 68 29.10 1.44 19.87
N TRP A 69 28.09 1.99 19.20
CA TRP A 69 27.29 3.09 19.74
C TRP A 69 26.47 2.58 20.94
N SER A 70 26.87 3.00 22.14
CA SER A 70 26.41 2.38 23.40
C SER A 70 26.32 3.41 24.55
N THR A 71 25.34 3.21 25.42
CA THR A 71 25.23 3.88 26.74
C THR A 71 26.04 3.17 27.83
N ALA A 72 26.44 1.92 27.60
CA ALA A 72 27.22 1.11 28.53
C ALA A 72 28.71 1.11 28.17
N THR A 73 29.56 1.09 29.20
CA THR A 73 31.01 0.95 29.06
C THR A 73 31.34 -0.40 28.42
N ASN A 74 32.06 -0.36 27.30
CA ASN A 74 32.79 -1.51 26.78
C ASN A 74 34.30 -1.23 26.91
N ALA A 75 35.13 -2.25 26.68
CA ALA A 75 36.58 -2.15 26.89
C ALA A 75 37.29 -1.09 26.00
N LEU A 76 36.59 -0.49 25.03
CA LEU A 76 37.11 0.42 24.02
C LEU A 76 36.44 1.82 24.03
N ALA A 77 35.32 2.00 24.75
CA ALA A 77 34.58 3.25 24.77
C ALA A 77 35.19 4.23 25.79
N THR A 78 35.89 5.26 25.30
CA THR A 78 36.46 6.31 26.16
C THR A 78 35.42 7.35 26.62
N LEU A 79 34.24 7.42 25.98
CA LEU A 79 33.12 8.29 26.36
C LEU A 79 31.77 7.63 25.97
N LEU A 80 30.75 7.71 26.84
CA LEU A 80 29.44 7.05 26.68
C LEU A 80 28.39 7.93 25.99
N TRP A 81 27.49 7.32 25.22
CA TRP A 81 26.31 8.03 24.69
C TRP A 81 25.36 8.42 25.83
N THR A 82 24.84 9.65 25.77
CA THR A 82 23.75 10.10 26.63
C THR A 82 22.47 10.19 25.81
N ASN A 83 21.45 9.44 26.21
CA ASN A 83 20.15 9.44 25.53
C ASN A 83 19.53 10.85 25.51
N GLY A 84 18.96 11.20 24.36
CA GLY A 84 18.38 12.53 24.10
C GLY A 84 19.36 13.52 23.44
N ASN A 85 20.63 13.16 23.24
CA ASN A 85 21.57 14.02 22.52
C ASN A 85 21.33 13.99 20.99
N LEU A 86 21.82 15.03 20.31
CA LEU A 86 21.88 15.08 18.85
C LEU A 86 23.11 14.31 18.36
N ALA A 87 22.90 13.37 17.44
CA ALA A 87 23.94 12.63 16.77
C ALA A 87 24.37 13.39 15.50
N HIS A 88 25.66 13.63 15.31
CA HIS A 88 26.19 14.31 14.12
C HIS A 88 27.33 13.52 13.47
N PHE A 89 27.15 13.16 12.21
CA PHE A 89 28.10 12.40 11.39
C PHE A 89 28.77 13.31 10.35
N ALA A 90 30.09 13.30 10.29
CA ALA A 90 30.90 14.12 9.39
C ALA A 90 32.13 13.36 8.86
N GLY A 91 32.88 13.96 7.93
CA GLY A 91 34.09 13.35 7.37
C GLY A 91 33.79 12.42 6.19
N THR A 92 34.75 12.28 5.28
CA THR A 92 34.49 11.79 3.92
C THR A 92 34.53 10.26 3.77
N ALA A 93 35.05 9.52 4.75
CA ALA A 93 35.26 8.07 4.57
C ALA A 93 33.99 7.24 4.81
N GLY A 94 33.02 7.75 5.58
CA GLY A 94 31.82 6.99 5.95
C GLY A 94 32.13 5.83 6.91
N GLY A 95 31.29 4.80 6.90
CA GLY A 95 31.51 3.53 7.62
C GLY A 95 30.30 2.96 8.36
N THR A 96 30.48 1.83 9.03
CA THR A 96 29.42 1.16 9.80
C THR A 96 29.48 1.54 11.27
N VAL A 97 28.33 1.88 11.85
CA VAL A 97 28.14 2.23 13.26
C VAL A 97 27.17 1.21 13.84
N THR A 98 27.62 0.37 14.76
CA THR A 98 26.80 -0.72 15.32
C THR A 98 26.28 -0.34 16.69
N LEU A 99 24.99 -0.51 16.97
CA LEU A 99 24.45 -0.31 18.32
C LEU A 99 24.91 -1.43 19.26
N GLY A 100 25.37 -1.05 20.45
CA GLY A 100 25.72 -1.95 21.55
C GLY A 100 24.66 -2.03 22.65
N THR A 101 23.81 -1.01 22.74
CA THR A 101 22.64 -0.94 23.61
C THR A 101 21.50 -0.29 22.83
N PRO A 102 20.26 -0.29 23.34
CA PRO A 102 19.25 0.65 22.89
C PRO A 102 19.76 2.10 23.00
N ILE A 103 19.38 2.93 22.04
CA ILE A 103 19.83 4.32 21.89
C ILE A 103 18.61 5.19 21.63
N THR A 104 18.53 6.32 22.34
CA THR A 104 17.58 7.40 22.04
C THR A 104 18.35 8.64 21.60
N ALA A 105 18.03 9.18 20.43
CA ALA A 105 18.61 10.40 19.89
C ALA A 105 17.54 11.47 19.62
N ALA A 106 17.85 12.72 19.94
CA ALA A 106 17.00 13.85 19.56
C ALA A 106 17.00 14.09 18.03
N GLY A 107 17.96 13.53 17.32
CA GLY A 107 18.03 13.57 15.88
C GLY A 107 19.38 13.05 15.39
N ILE A 108 19.49 12.86 14.08
CA ILE A 108 20.71 12.43 13.43
C ILE A 108 20.98 13.37 12.26
N THR A 109 22.14 14.02 12.25
CA THR A 109 22.54 14.93 11.16
C THR A 109 23.79 14.40 10.48
N PHE A 110 23.78 14.33 9.15
CA PHE A 110 24.96 14.09 8.32
C PHE A 110 25.41 15.39 7.67
N ALA A 111 26.67 15.78 7.89
CA ALA A 111 27.26 16.98 7.32
C ALA A 111 27.37 16.90 5.79
N ALA A 112 27.53 18.06 5.12
CA ALA A 112 27.61 18.11 3.66
C ALA A 112 28.74 17.27 3.04
N GLY A 113 29.86 17.10 3.76
CA GLY A 113 30.99 16.26 3.35
C GLY A 113 30.99 14.84 3.93
N ALA A 114 29.89 14.40 4.56
CA ALA A 114 29.83 13.07 5.16
C ALA A 114 29.92 11.97 4.08
N GLY A 115 30.74 10.94 4.34
CA GLY A 115 30.75 9.70 3.57
C GLY A 115 29.47 8.91 3.75
N ALA A 116 29.37 7.73 3.12
CA ALA A 116 28.22 6.84 3.30
C ALA A 116 28.34 6.09 4.63
N TYR A 117 27.37 6.30 5.54
CA TYR A 117 27.28 5.60 6.81
C TYR A 117 26.18 4.55 6.79
N THR A 118 26.42 3.47 7.51
CA THR A 118 25.42 2.44 7.84
C THR A 118 25.29 2.34 9.36
N ILE A 119 24.14 2.70 9.90
CA ILE A 119 23.79 2.49 11.31
C ILE A 119 23.14 1.11 11.40
N ASN A 120 23.80 0.17 12.07
CA ASN A 120 23.39 -1.21 12.25
C ASN A 120 22.81 -1.36 13.66
N THR A 121 21.53 -1.73 13.76
CA THR A 121 20.85 -1.83 15.06
C THR A 121 21.29 -3.05 15.87
N ASN A 122 21.69 -4.14 15.21
CA ASN A 122 22.24 -5.34 15.85
C ASN A 122 21.39 -5.81 17.05
N GLY A 123 20.09 -6.02 16.83
CA GLY A 123 19.11 -6.44 17.86
C GLY A 123 18.78 -5.39 18.92
N ASN A 124 19.20 -4.14 18.75
CA ASN A 124 18.84 -3.04 19.64
C ASN A 124 17.81 -2.10 19.01
N LEU A 125 17.17 -1.29 19.84
CA LEU A 125 16.25 -0.24 19.42
C LEU A 125 16.99 1.09 19.24
N LEU A 126 16.78 1.74 18.09
CA LEU A 126 17.13 3.13 17.82
C LEU A 126 15.88 4.01 17.86
N THR A 127 15.71 4.82 18.90
CA THR A 127 14.60 5.78 19.02
C THR A 127 15.03 7.17 18.57
N ILE A 128 14.23 7.83 17.73
CA ILE A 128 14.46 9.18 17.22
C ILE A 128 13.25 10.06 17.58
N GLU A 129 13.45 10.99 18.52
CA GLU A 129 12.34 11.71 19.20
C GLU A 129 12.22 13.21 18.87
N GLY A 130 13.26 13.82 18.30
CA GLY A 130 13.25 15.24 17.91
C GLY A 130 13.04 15.43 16.41
N ALA A 131 13.93 16.17 15.73
CA ALA A 131 13.70 16.57 14.35
C ALA A 131 13.71 15.40 13.36
N GLY A 132 14.39 14.30 13.68
CA GLY A 132 14.58 13.18 12.76
C GLY A 132 15.97 13.12 12.17
N ILE A 133 16.06 12.65 10.92
CA ILE A 133 17.29 12.49 10.15
C ILE A 133 17.42 13.62 9.13
N VAL A 134 18.55 14.32 9.17
CA VAL A 134 18.93 15.37 8.22
C VAL A 134 20.19 14.93 7.49
N ASN A 135 20.09 14.58 6.22
CA ASN A 135 21.24 14.25 5.39
C ASN A 135 21.60 15.43 4.48
N ASN A 136 22.59 16.22 4.87
CA ASN A 136 23.11 17.32 4.03
C ASN A 136 24.16 16.84 3.02
N SER A 137 24.57 15.56 3.08
CA SER A 137 25.55 14.98 2.16
C SER A 137 24.91 14.56 0.83
N THR A 138 25.75 14.26 -0.17
CA THR A 138 25.31 13.65 -1.43
C THR A 138 25.27 12.12 -1.37
N ASN A 139 25.68 11.52 -0.25
CA ASN A 139 25.78 10.07 -0.09
C ASN A 139 24.52 9.49 0.54
N THR A 140 24.20 8.25 0.18
CA THR A 140 23.14 7.48 0.84
C THR A 140 23.55 7.14 2.25
N GLN A 141 22.69 7.45 3.21
CA GLN A 141 22.84 7.09 4.62
C GLN A 141 21.86 5.98 4.94
N THR A 142 22.35 4.90 5.53
CA THR A 142 21.59 3.67 5.69
C THR A 142 21.34 3.38 7.16
N ILE A 143 20.11 3.04 7.50
CA ILE A 143 19.76 2.35 8.74
C ILE A 143 19.47 0.90 8.38
N PHE A 144 20.17 -0.02 9.02
CA PHE A 144 19.97 -1.46 8.86
C PHE A 144 19.41 -2.02 10.16
N ASN A 145 18.12 -2.33 10.13
CA ASN A 145 17.36 -2.94 11.22
C ASN A 145 17.50 -4.46 11.12
N ASN A 146 18.48 -5.02 11.81
CA ASN A 146 18.89 -6.42 11.78
C ASN A 146 19.06 -6.98 13.19
N GLY A 147 18.79 -8.28 13.36
CA GLY A 147 18.98 -8.97 14.63
C GLY A 147 20.45 -9.32 14.95
N ILE A 148 20.69 -9.77 16.18
CA ILE A 148 22.01 -10.30 16.60
C ILE A 148 22.22 -11.68 15.98
N VAL A 149 23.37 -11.93 15.36
CA VAL A 149 23.80 -13.28 14.99
C VAL A 149 24.31 -13.97 16.26
N ASN A 150 23.44 -14.67 16.98
CA ASN A 150 23.87 -15.44 18.15
C ASN A 150 24.31 -16.86 17.71
N PRO A 151 25.60 -17.23 17.83
CA PRO A 151 26.09 -18.55 17.44
C PRO A 151 25.53 -19.70 18.29
N THR A 152 24.81 -19.40 19.39
CA THR A 152 24.29 -20.41 20.33
C THR A 152 22.84 -20.85 20.05
N GLY A 153 22.19 -20.34 19.00
CA GLY A 153 20.85 -20.79 18.59
C GLY A 153 19.69 -20.32 19.49
N SER A 154 19.93 -19.40 20.42
CA SER A 154 18.87 -18.71 21.16
C SER A 154 18.21 -17.65 20.27
N PRO A 155 16.89 -17.39 20.40
CA PRO A 155 16.24 -16.28 19.73
C PRO A 155 17.00 -14.99 20.03
N ALA A 156 17.48 -14.34 18.99
CA ALA A 156 18.08 -13.02 19.07
C ALA A 156 16.97 -11.95 18.95
N PRO A 157 17.06 -10.82 19.67
CA PRO A 157 16.14 -9.72 19.45
C PRO A 157 16.23 -9.22 18.01
N ALA A 158 15.07 -8.84 17.44
CA ALA A 158 15.03 -8.07 16.20
C ALA A 158 15.64 -6.68 16.44
N GLY A 159 16.43 -6.19 15.48
CA GLY A 159 16.87 -4.80 15.50
C GLY A 159 15.76 -3.89 14.99
N SER A 160 15.62 -2.70 15.55
CA SER A 160 14.51 -1.81 15.22
C SER A 160 14.84 -0.33 15.29
N THR A 161 14.04 0.46 14.57
CA THR A 161 14.08 1.94 14.61
C THR A 161 12.68 2.50 14.86
N GLU A 162 12.56 3.47 15.77
CA GLU A 162 11.30 4.17 16.07
C GLU A 162 11.44 5.68 15.82
N PHE A 163 10.51 6.24 15.04
CA PHE A 163 10.35 7.68 14.83
C PHE A 163 9.13 8.18 15.61
N LEU A 164 9.39 8.97 16.66
CA LEU A 164 8.35 9.50 17.55
C LEU A 164 7.96 10.94 17.23
N ASN A 165 6.77 11.32 17.69
CA ASN A 165 6.29 12.70 17.71
C ASN A 165 6.21 13.30 16.31
N ALA A 166 7.05 14.28 15.97
CA ALA A 166 7.09 14.91 14.65
C ALA A 166 8.39 14.59 13.89
N SER A 167 9.13 13.56 14.31
CA SER A 167 10.41 13.23 13.71
C SER A 167 10.26 12.71 12.28
N THR A 168 11.28 12.94 11.44
CA THR A 168 11.32 12.44 10.07
C THR A 168 12.45 11.45 9.80
N ALA A 169 12.21 10.44 8.97
CA ALA A 169 13.30 9.64 8.38
C ALA A 169 14.08 10.40 7.28
N GLY A 170 13.63 11.60 6.90
CA GLY A 170 14.28 12.42 5.89
C GLY A 170 14.33 11.72 4.53
N ASN A 171 15.54 11.49 4.02
CA ASN A 171 15.81 10.74 2.79
C ASN A 171 16.70 9.51 3.06
N ALA A 172 16.69 9.00 4.30
CA ALA A 172 17.47 7.82 4.65
C ALA A 172 17.05 6.59 3.84
N THR A 173 18.00 5.68 3.63
CA THR A 173 17.69 4.31 3.22
C THR A 173 17.51 3.48 4.48
N ILE A 174 16.39 2.79 4.61
CA ILE A 174 16.07 1.94 5.76
C ILE A 174 15.86 0.52 5.25
N ILE A 175 16.54 -0.45 5.85
CA ILE A 175 16.41 -1.87 5.51
C ILE A 175 15.96 -2.61 6.76
N ASN A 176 14.75 -3.16 6.71
CA ASN A 176 14.15 -4.00 7.74
C ASN A 176 14.33 -5.46 7.32
N ASP A 177 15.25 -6.15 7.99
CA ASP A 177 15.66 -7.49 7.56
C ASP A 177 14.63 -8.55 7.95
N GLY A 178 14.48 -9.59 7.12
CA GLY A 178 13.70 -10.77 7.49
C GLY A 178 14.50 -11.67 8.43
N ASP A 179 13.84 -12.69 8.98
CA ASP A 179 14.53 -13.77 9.70
C ASP A 179 15.58 -14.44 8.79
N SER A 180 16.76 -14.77 9.31
CA SER A 180 17.94 -15.16 8.52
C SER A 180 18.51 -16.52 8.93
N ALA A 181 19.03 -17.28 7.96
CA ALA A 181 19.47 -18.68 8.05
C ALA A 181 20.51 -19.01 9.13
N ALA A 182 21.11 -18.00 9.75
CA ALA A 182 21.98 -18.21 10.90
C ALA A 182 21.21 -18.61 12.18
N VAL A 183 19.91 -18.32 12.29
CA VAL A 183 19.09 -18.61 13.48
C VAL A 183 17.64 -18.88 13.06
N VAL A 184 17.05 -20.01 13.46
CA VAL A 184 15.65 -20.35 13.12
C VAL A 184 14.70 -19.77 14.18
N GLY A 185 13.69 -18.99 13.79
CA GLY A 185 12.59 -18.55 14.64
C GLY A 185 12.70 -17.12 15.20
N LEU A 186 13.35 -16.21 14.46
CA LEU A 186 13.47 -14.80 14.86
C LEU A 186 12.27 -13.96 14.41
N ALA A 187 12.06 -12.84 15.11
CA ALA A 187 11.30 -11.72 14.58
C ALA A 187 12.17 -10.96 13.54
N GLY A 188 11.57 -10.57 12.41
CA GLY A 188 12.20 -9.69 11.44
C GLY A 188 12.49 -8.31 12.04
N GLY A 189 13.54 -7.64 11.55
CA GLY A 189 13.82 -6.25 11.90
C GLY A 189 12.72 -5.32 11.41
N PHE A 190 12.56 -4.18 12.08
CA PHE A 190 11.40 -3.33 11.81
C PHE A 190 11.64 -1.83 12.02
N THR A 191 10.75 -1.03 11.43
CA THR A 191 10.69 0.43 11.63
C THR A 191 9.28 0.86 12.01
N GLU A 192 9.13 1.72 13.01
CA GLU A 192 7.83 2.29 13.37
C GLU A 192 7.84 3.82 13.29
N PHE A 193 6.73 4.37 12.82
CA PHE A 193 6.43 5.80 12.81
C PHE A 193 5.20 6.05 13.69
N LEU A 194 5.41 6.66 14.86
CA LEU A 194 4.36 6.93 15.85
C LEU A 194 3.98 8.42 15.91
N ASN A 195 2.78 8.70 16.41
CA ASN A 195 2.22 10.05 16.56
C ASN A 195 2.08 10.78 15.21
N ALA A 196 2.80 11.88 14.98
CA ALA A 196 2.75 12.71 13.77
C ALA A 196 4.04 12.57 12.93
N SER A 197 4.82 11.51 13.15
CA SER A 197 6.12 11.33 12.51
C SER A 197 5.97 10.99 11.03
N THR A 198 7.06 11.11 10.27
CA THR A 198 7.01 10.91 8.82
C THR A 198 8.21 10.21 8.21
N ALA A 199 7.97 9.30 7.27
CA ALA A 199 9.05 8.72 6.47
C ALA A 199 9.67 9.72 5.47
N GLY A 200 9.06 10.90 5.26
CA GLY A 200 9.58 11.91 4.35
C GLY A 200 9.72 11.40 2.93
N THR A 201 10.95 11.29 2.45
CA THR A 201 11.34 10.76 1.14
C THR A 201 12.24 9.51 1.27
N ALA A 202 12.21 8.86 2.43
CA ALA A 202 13.05 7.70 2.70
C ALA A 202 12.80 6.56 1.68
N THR A 203 13.83 5.77 1.45
CA THR A 203 13.70 4.50 0.74
C THR A 203 13.71 3.38 1.77
N ILE A 204 12.59 2.69 1.93
CA ILE A 204 12.38 1.64 2.94
C ILE A 204 12.24 0.30 2.23
N THR A 205 13.04 -0.68 2.63
CA THR A 205 12.95 -2.06 2.13
C THR A 205 12.66 -2.99 3.29
N ASN A 206 11.52 -3.66 3.22
CA ASN A 206 11.16 -4.75 4.13
C ASN A 206 11.45 -6.07 3.43
N ASN A 207 12.33 -6.88 4.02
CA ASN A 207 12.72 -8.17 3.46
C ASN A 207 11.82 -9.28 3.99
N GLY A 208 11.31 -10.15 3.11
CA GLY A 208 10.65 -11.37 3.54
C GLY A 208 11.63 -12.32 4.24
N SER A 209 11.11 -13.36 4.88
CA SER A 209 11.95 -14.35 5.56
C SER A 209 12.98 -14.99 4.63
N ALA A 210 14.22 -15.12 5.12
CA ALA A 210 15.30 -15.89 4.52
C ALA A 210 15.43 -17.31 5.13
N VAL A 211 14.43 -17.77 5.89
CA VAL A 211 14.33 -19.14 6.43
C VAL A 211 12.92 -19.71 6.38
N THR A 212 12.81 -21.03 6.34
CA THR A 212 11.55 -21.74 6.52
C THR A 212 10.97 -21.48 7.91
N GLY A 213 9.71 -21.06 7.98
CA GLY A 213 9.02 -20.74 9.24
C GLY A 213 9.40 -19.41 9.89
N GLY A 214 10.35 -18.66 9.31
CA GLY A 214 10.75 -17.35 9.83
C GLY A 214 9.75 -16.24 9.46
N THR A 215 9.91 -15.07 10.09
CA THR A 215 9.09 -13.89 9.84
C THR A 215 9.78 -12.90 8.90
N GLY A 216 9.01 -12.11 8.15
CA GLY A 216 9.56 -11.01 7.36
C GLY A 216 9.80 -9.77 8.22
N GLY A 217 10.71 -8.89 7.78
CA GLY A 217 10.85 -7.54 8.32
C GLY A 217 9.66 -6.68 7.93
N PHE A 218 9.44 -5.58 8.66
CA PHE A 218 8.23 -4.78 8.47
C PHE A 218 8.39 -3.29 8.79
N THR A 219 7.41 -2.49 8.35
CA THR A 219 7.28 -1.08 8.69
C THR A 219 5.87 -0.77 9.18
N GLU A 220 5.72 -0.03 10.27
CA GLU A 220 4.41 0.42 10.75
C GLU A 220 4.28 1.94 10.83
N PHE A 221 3.09 2.43 10.53
CA PHE A 221 2.67 3.81 10.72
C PHE A 221 1.45 3.83 11.63
N LEU A 222 1.59 4.41 12.82
CA LEU A 222 0.56 4.46 13.86
C LEU A 222 0.07 5.89 14.12
N ASN A 223 -1.15 5.98 14.69
CA ASN A 223 -1.81 7.23 15.06
C ASN A 223 -2.07 8.17 13.88
N THR A 224 -1.27 9.22 13.69
CA THR A 224 -1.43 10.22 12.61
C THR A 224 -0.17 10.32 11.73
N SER A 225 0.71 9.33 11.79
CA SER A 225 1.98 9.36 11.08
C SER A 225 1.79 9.16 9.58
N THR A 226 2.81 9.49 8.79
CA THR A 226 2.70 9.42 7.33
C THR A 226 3.95 8.94 6.60
N ALA A 227 3.75 8.08 5.60
CA ALA A 227 4.81 7.73 4.67
C ALA A 227 5.22 8.90 3.76
N ALA A 228 4.45 9.99 3.71
CA ALA A 228 4.69 11.16 2.87
C ALA A 228 4.99 10.78 1.41
N SER A 229 6.22 10.90 0.93
CA SER A 229 6.62 10.52 -0.44
C SER A 229 7.70 9.44 -0.43
N ALA A 230 7.75 8.61 0.61
CA ALA A 230 8.69 7.51 0.72
C ALA A 230 8.50 6.48 -0.39
N LYS A 231 9.59 5.76 -0.69
CA LYS A 231 9.57 4.57 -1.53
C LYS A 231 9.66 3.35 -0.63
N ILE A 232 8.60 2.54 -0.57
CA ILE A 232 8.51 1.37 0.29
C ILE A 232 8.44 0.11 -0.57
N THR A 233 9.30 -0.87 -0.31
CA THR A 233 9.28 -2.17 -0.98
C THR A 233 9.10 -3.27 0.05
N ASN A 234 8.00 -4.02 -0.07
CA ASN A 234 7.72 -5.23 0.69
C ASN A 234 8.07 -6.44 -0.17
N ASN A 235 9.20 -7.07 0.12
CA ASN A 235 9.61 -8.31 -0.54
C ASN A 235 8.85 -9.53 0.00
N GLY A 236 8.41 -10.41 -0.90
CA GLY A 236 7.94 -11.74 -0.51
C GLY A 236 9.07 -12.57 0.10
N SER A 237 8.68 -13.67 0.75
CA SER A 237 9.63 -14.61 1.36
C SER A 237 10.47 -15.32 0.30
N ALA A 238 11.76 -15.51 0.60
CA ALA A 238 12.67 -16.31 -0.21
C ALA A 238 12.55 -17.82 0.08
N PHE A 239 11.82 -18.20 1.14
CA PHE A 239 11.62 -19.58 1.60
C PHE A 239 10.15 -19.82 1.99
N ALA A 240 9.82 -21.01 2.49
CA ALA A 240 8.51 -21.29 3.09
C ALA A 240 8.35 -20.60 4.47
N GLY A 241 8.45 -19.28 4.48
CA GLY A 241 8.33 -18.39 5.63
C GLY A 241 7.40 -17.20 5.33
N GLY A 242 7.30 -16.28 6.29
CA GLY A 242 6.47 -15.08 6.19
C GLY A 242 7.03 -14.07 5.20
N GLY A 243 6.13 -13.43 4.43
CA GLY A 243 6.46 -12.27 3.62
C GLY A 243 6.68 -11.04 4.51
N SER A 244 7.29 -10.00 3.96
CA SER A 244 7.37 -8.71 4.63
C SER A 244 6.07 -7.93 4.53
N TYR A 245 5.91 -6.90 5.36
CA TYR A 245 4.73 -6.05 5.29
C TYR A 245 4.97 -4.59 5.66
N THR A 246 4.06 -3.75 5.22
CA THR A 246 3.87 -2.38 5.72
C THR A 246 2.46 -2.25 6.27
N GLU A 247 2.28 -1.70 7.47
CA GLU A 247 0.95 -1.47 8.04
C GLU A 247 0.72 0.00 8.39
N PHE A 248 -0.48 0.50 8.07
CA PHE A 248 -0.99 1.80 8.48
C PHE A 248 -2.18 1.59 9.41
N LEU A 249 -2.08 2.05 10.65
CA LEU A 249 -3.09 1.91 11.69
C LEU A 249 -3.68 3.27 12.08
N ASP A 250 -4.82 3.24 12.77
CA ASP A 250 -5.54 4.42 13.26
C ASP A 250 -5.85 5.44 12.14
N GLY A 251 -5.31 6.66 12.20
CA GLY A 251 -5.45 7.73 11.20
C GLY A 251 -4.20 7.92 10.34
N ALA A 252 -3.29 6.94 10.32
CA ALA A 252 -2.05 7.03 9.56
C ALA A 252 -2.31 7.07 8.04
N SER A 253 -1.37 7.66 7.29
CA SER A 253 -1.50 7.87 5.85
C SER A 253 -0.28 7.46 5.04
N ALA A 254 -0.48 6.73 3.94
CA ALA A 254 0.57 6.50 2.96
C ALA A 254 0.97 7.76 2.17
N GLY A 255 0.24 8.87 2.31
CA GLY A 255 0.55 10.12 1.60
C GLY A 255 0.57 9.93 0.09
N ALA A 256 1.65 10.33 -0.56
CA ALA A 256 1.97 10.11 -1.96
C ALA A 256 3.12 9.09 -2.14
N ALA A 257 3.26 8.14 -1.21
CA ALA A 257 4.32 7.13 -1.26
C ALA A 257 4.21 6.23 -2.50
N THR A 258 5.35 5.68 -2.92
CA THR A 258 5.39 4.56 -3.87
C THR A 258 5.58 3.28 -3.08
N ILE A 259 4.62 2.36 -3.15
CA ILE A 259 4.62 1.10 -2.41
C ILE A 259 4.63 -0.06 -3.39
N ILE A 260 5.57 -1.00 -3.23
CA ILE A 260 5.70 -2.18 -4.08
C ILE A 260 5.60 -3.42 -3.19
N ASN A 261 4.58 -4.24 -3.43
CA ASN A 261 4.36 -5.53 -2.79
C ASN A 261 4.76 -6.64 -3.76
N ASN A 262 5.90 -7.30 -3.52
CA ASN A 262 6.42 -8.34 -4.39
C ASN A 262 5.88 -9.73 -4.00
N GLY A 263 5.51 -10.55 -4.98
CA GLY A 263 5.20 -11.97 -4.72
C GLY A 263 6.38 -12.74 -4.13
N GLY A 264 6.10 -13.89 -3.51
CA GLY A 264 7.12 -14.80 -3.01
C GLY A 264 8.02 -15.31 -4.14
N THR A 265 9.32 -15.53 -3.86
CA THR A 265 10.27 -16.06 -4.84
C THR A 265 10.44 -17.58 -4.76
N VAL A 266 9.81 -18.20 -3.75
CA VAL A 266 9.55 -19.65 -3.59
C VAL A 266 8.05 -19.79 -3.25
N ALA A 267 7.52 -20.99 -2.99
CA ALA A 267 6.17 -21.20 -2.44
C ALA A 267 5.93 -20.58 -1.04
N GLY A 268 6.58 -19.46 -0.72
CA GLY A 268 6.39 -18.64 0.46
C GLY A 268 5.38 -17.51 0.24
N ALA A 269 5.10 -16.77 1.30
CA ALA A 269 4.16 -15.65 1.28
C ALA A 269 4.71 -14.45 0.48
N GLY A 270 3.81 -13.72 -0.19
CA GLY A 270 4.13 -12.44 -0.83
C GLY A 270 4.31 -11.31 0.19
N GLY A 271 4.95 -10.23 -0.23
CA GLY A 271 5.00 -8.98 0.51
C GLY A 271 3.63 -8.30 0.51
N SER A 272 3.31 -7.54 1.55
CA SER A 272 1.97 -6.99 1.71
C SER A 272 1.93 -5.57 2.25
N THR A 273 0.81 -4.89 2.02
CA THR A 273 0.47 -3.61 2.67
C THR A 273 -0.92 -3.68 3.28
N ARG A 274 -1.10 -3.20 4.50
CA ARG A 274 -2.40 -3.20 5.19
C ARG A 274 -2.76 -1.81 5.70
N PHE A 275 -4.04 -1.44 5.56
CA PHE A 275 -4.64 -0.26 6.13
C PHE A 275 -5.78 -0.66 7.07
N THR A 276 -5.68 -0.27 8.35
CA THR A 276 -6.62 -0.67 9.40
C THR A 276 -7.20 0.55 10.12
N GLY A 277 -8.46 0.47 10.53
CA GLY A 277 -9.11 1.55 11.29
C GLY A 277 -9.60 2.66 10.36
N THR A 278 -9.08 3.88 10.52
CA THR A 278 -9.38 5.05 9.67
C THR A 278 -8.22 5.39 8.73
N ALA A 279 -7.24 4.50 8.59
CA ALA A 279 -6.03 4.74 7.82
C ALA A 279 -6.33 4.93 6.32
N THR A 280 -5.46 5.68 5.64
CA THR A 280 -5.66 6.00 4.23
C THR A 280 -4.43 5.78 3.35
N ALA A 281 -4.63 5.20 2.17
CA ALA A 281 -3.61 5.16 1.13
C ALA A 281 -3.31 6.54 0.51
N GLY A 282 -4.11 7.57 0.81
CA GLY A 282 -3.91 8.92 0.28
C GLY A 282 -3.88 8.93 -1.25
N ALA A 283 -2.82 9.52 -1.81
CA ALA A 283 -2.51 9.54 -3.25
C ALA A 283 -1.34 8.60 -3.59
N ALA A 284 -1.10 7.55 -2.80
CA ALA A 284 -0.02 6.62 -3.02
C ALA A 284 -0.14 5.89 -4.38
N THR A 285 1.00 5.47 -4.92
CA THR A 285 1.08 4.52 -6.02
C THR A 285 1.43 3.15 -5.44
N ILE A 286 0.52 2.19 -5.54
CA ILE A 286 0.66 0.85 -4.96
C ILE A 286 0.71 -0.18 -6.09
N THR A 287 1.74 -1.00 -6.11
CA THR A 287 1.90 -2.09 -7.08
C THR A 287 1.96 -3.43 -6.36
N ASN A 288 0.97 -4.27 -6.62
CA ASN A 288 0.86 -5.64 -6.13
C ASN A 288 1.34 -6.59 -7.25
N ASN A 289 2.53 -7.16 -7.11
CA ASN A 289 3.13 -8.04 -8.12
C ASN A 289 2.75 -9.49 -7.90
N GLY A 290 2.35 -10.19 -8.96
CA GLY A 290 2.23 -11.65 -8.93
C GLY A 290 3.57 -12.34 -8.64
N SER A 291 3.52 -13.61 -8.24
CA SER A 291 4.69 -14.43 -7.97
C SER A 291 5.33 -14.96 -9.26
N ASN A 292 6.66 -14.88 -9.33
CA ASN A 292 7.46 -15.47 -10.43
C ASN A 292 7.60 -17.00 -10.34
N VAL A 293 7.00 -17.63 -9.33
CA VAL A 293 6.98 -19.07 -9.10
C VAL A 293 5.57 -19.50 -8.73
N ALA A 294 5.33 -20.79 -8.54
CA ALA A 294 4.09 -21.29 -7.95
C ALA A 294 4.00 -20.94 -6.45
N GLY A 295 3.82 -19.65 -6.14
CA GLY A 295 3.74 -19.07 -4.81
C GLY A 295 2.74 -17.91 -4.74
N ALA A 296 2.63 -17.27 -3.58
CA ALA A 296 1.67 -16.18 -3.36
C ALA A 296 2.15 -14.88 -4.01
N GLY A 297 1.24 -14.14 -4.67
CA GLY A 297 1.50 -12.77 -5.11
C GLY A 297 1.56 -11.79 -3.94
N GLY A 298 2.08 -10.60 -4.20
CA GLY A 298 2.03 -9.49 -3.24
C GLY A 298 0.65 -8.84 -3.23
N PHE A 299 0.25 -8.25 -2.11
CA PHE A 299 -1.14 -7.82 -1.95
C PHE A 299 -1.33 -6.59 -1.06
N THR A 300 -2.50 -5.97 -1.17
CA THR A 300 -2.94 -4.85 -0.33
C THR A 300 -4.30 -5.11 0.28
N GLU A 301 -4.49 -4.80 1.57
CA GLU A 301 -5.78 -4.97 2.26
C GLU A 301 -6.23 -3.69 2.97
N PHE A 302 -7.54 -3.45 2.97
CA PHE A 302 -8.20 -2.38 3.71
C PHE A 302 -9.26 -2.97 4.66
N PHE A 303 -9.16 -2.67 5.96
CA PHE A 303 -10.07 -3.16 7.00
C PHE A 303 -10.85 -2.04 7.68
N ASN A 304 -11.90 -2.43 8.42
CA ASN A 304 -12.72 -1.52 9.21
C ASN A 304 -13.33 -0.38 8.37
N THR A 305 -12.81 0.84 8.50
CA THR A 305 -13.26 2.03 7.78
C THR A 305 -12.14 2.65 6.92
N ALA A 306 -11.06 1.90 6.69
CA ALA A 306 -9.90 2.38 5.95
C ALA A 306 -10.26 2.73 4.50
N THR A 307 -9.49 3.63 3.88
CA THR A 307 -9.77 4.08 2.52
C THR A 307 -8.55 4.09 1.60
N ALA A 308 -8.74 3.64 0.36
CA ALA A 308 -7.74 3.80 -0.69
C ALA A 308 -7.58 5.26 -1.17
N GLY A 309 -8.41 6.20 -0.70
CA GLY A 309 -8.26 7.62 -1.02
C GLY A 309 -8.37 7.90 -2.52
N THR A 310 -7.35 8.56 -3.08
CA THR A 310 -7.17 8.81 -4.52
C THR A 310 -5.96 8.05 -5.07
N SER A 311 -5.58 6.94 -4.43
CA SER A 311 -4.40 6.15 -4.81
C SER A 311 -4.52 5.57 -6.22
N THR A 312 -3.38 5.22 -6.80
CA THR A 312 -3.32 4.35 -7.98
C THR A 312 -2.86 2.98 -7.54
N ILE A 313 -3.67 1.95 -7.76
CA ILE A 313 -3.39 0.57 -7.37
C ILE A 313 -3.32 -0.31 -8.62
N THR A 314 -2.21 -1.01 -8.80
CA THR A 314 -2.03 -1.97 -9.89
C THR A 314 -1.86 -3.37 -9.33
N ASN A 315 -2.78 -4.26 -9.69
CA ASN A 315 -2.77 -5.68 -9.37
C ASN A 315 -2.27 -6.44 -10.60
N ASN A 316 -1.00 -6.85 -10.56
CA ASN A 316 -0.36 -7.57 -11.67
C ASN A 316 -0.68 -9.05 -11.61
N ALA A 317 -0.89 -9.65 -12.78
CA ALA A 317 -1.02 -11.09 -12.92
C ALA A 317 0.22 -11.86 -12.42
N GLY A 318 0.04 -13.15 -12.15
CA GLY A 318 1.15 -14.09 -12.07
C GLY A 318 1.84 -14.19 -13.45
N PRO A 319 3.16 -13.90 -13.56
CA PRO A 319 3.86 -13.96 -14.84
C PRO A 319 4.18 -15.39 -15.32
N VAL A 320 3.90 -16.40 -14.50
CA VAL A 320 4.11 -17.82 -14.80
C VAL A 320 2.85 -18.64 -14.51
N SER A 321 2.71 -19.77 -15.20
CA SER A 321 1.66 -20.75 -14.89
C SER A 321 1.76 -21.22 -13.42
N GLY A 322 0.64 -21.17 -12.71
CA GLY A 322 0.57 -21.51 -11.29
C GLY A 322 1.07 -20.42 -10.33
N GLY A 323 1.60 -19.30 -10.83
CA GLY A 323 1.97 -18.16 -9.98
C GLY A 323 0.75 -17.40 -9.49
N GLY A 324 0.67 -17.17 -8.19
CA GLY A 324 -0.36 -16.34 -7.58
C GLY A 324 -0.28 -14.91 -8.11
N SER A 325 -1.43 -14.31 -8.38
CA SER A 325 -1.51 -12.93 -8.83
C SER A 325 -1.38 -11.95 -7.67
N GLY A 326 -1.01 -10.71 -8.00
CA GLY A 326 -1.14 -9.61 -7.05
C GLY A 326 -2.59 -9.17 -6.94
N PHE A 327 -3.00 -8.73 -5.75
CA PHE A 327 -4.40 -8.43 -5.48
C PHE A 327 -4.63 -7.34 -4.44
N THR A 328 -5.86 -6.83 -4.41
CA THR A 328 -6.35 -5.87 -3.41
C THR A 328 -7.68 -6.31 -2.81
N GLU A 329 -7.84 -6.18 -1.50
CA GLU A 329 -9.09 -6.55 -0.81
C GLU A 329 -9.60 -5.44 0.12
N PHE A 330 -10.92 -5.29 0.17
CA PHE A 330 -11.64 -4.35 1.03
C PHE A 330 -12.61 -5.13 1.93
N PHE A 331 -12.49 -4.94 3.24
CA PHE A 331 -13.29 -5.61 4.25
C PHE A 331 -14.12 -4.63 5.09
N ASN A 332 -15.13 -5.17 5.77
CA ASN A 332 -16.00 -4.44 6.71
C ASN A 332 -16.73 -3.27 6.05
N ALA A 333 -16.42 -2.02 6.41
CA ALA A 333 -17.00 -0.80 5.86
C ALA A 333 -15.93 0.06 5.16
N SER A 334 -14.81 -0.55 4.76
CA SER A 334 -13.73 0.13 4.04
C SER A 334 -14.16 0.57 2.64
N THR A 335 -13.40 1.49 2.04
CA THR A 335 -13.75 2.03 0.72
C THR A 335 -12.57 2.24 -0.21
N ALA A 336 -12.74 1.93 -1.49
CA ALA A 336 -11.79 2.33 -2.52
C ALA A 336 -11.74 3.85 -2.77
N GLY A 337 -12.67 4.64 -2.18
CA GLY A 337 -12.69 6.09 -2.33
C GLY A 337 -12.84 6.50 -3.80
N ALA A 338 -11.91 7.32 -4.29
CA ALA A 338 -11.78 7.72 -5.69
C ALA A 338 -10.49 7.17 -6.32
N ALA A 339 -10.01 6.00 -5.85
CA ALA A 339 -8.81 5.37 -6.37
C ALA A 339 -8.94 4.97 -7.85
N THR A 340 -7.81 4.89 -8.53
CA THR A 340 -7.70 4.21 -9.84
C THR A 340 -7.12 2.83 -9.61
N ILE A 341 -7.87 1.78 -9.94
CA ILE A 341 -7.49 0.38 -9.72
C ILE A 341 -7.40 -0.33 -11.07
N VAL A 342 -6.28 -0.99 -11.33
CA VAL A 342 -6.04 -1.77 -12.54
C VAL A 342 -5.76 -3.22 -12.17
N ASN A 343 -6.62 -4.13 -12.63
CA ASN A 343 -6.51 -5.57 -12.48
C ASN A 343 -6.03 -6.16 -13.81
N ASN A 344 -4.76 -6.57 -13.87
CA ASN A 344 -4.15 -7.06 -15.11
C ASN A 344 -4.45 -8.54 -15.35
N GLY A 345 -4.93 -8.88 -16.55
CA GLY A 345 -5.05 -10.28 -16.97
C GLY A 345 -3.70 -10.97 -17.14
N GLY A 346 -3.70 -12.30 -17.01
CA GLY A 346 -2.50 -13.13 -17.19
C GLY A 346 -2.03 -13.16 -18.64
N THR A 347 -0.73 -13.36 -18.87
CA THR A 347 -0.12 -13.36 -20.21
C THR A 347 0.37 -14.73 -20.68
N THR A 348 0.63 -15.67 -19.76
CA THR A 348 1.32 -16.95 -20.00
C THR A 348 0.72 -18.10 -19.16
N GLY A 349 -0.61 -18.11 -19.01
CA GLY A 349 -1.32 -19.10 -18.18
C GLY A 349 -1.28 -18.82 -16.67
N GLY A 350 -0.69 -17.71 -16.24
CA GLY A 350 -0.79 -17.24 -14.85
C GLY A 350 -2.16 -16.66 -14.51
N ALA A 351 -2.47 -16.61 -13.21
CA ALA A 351 -3.69 -15.99 -12.71
C ALA A 351 -3.69 -14.48 -12.99
N GLY A 352 -4.84 -13.89 -13.34
CA GLY A 352 -4.94 -12.44 -13.45
C GLY A 352 -5.01 -11.77 -12.07
N GLY A 353 -4.54 -10.53 -12.00
CA GLY A 353 -4.66 -9.70 -10.80
C GLY A 353 -6.12 -9.36 -10.51
N PHE A 354 -6.45 -9.12 -9.25
CA PHE A 354 -7.85 -8.93 -8.87
C PHE A 354 -8.07 -7.95 -7.73
N THR A 355 -9.31 -7.49 -7.62
CA THR A 355 -9.82 -6.71 -6.50
C THR A 355 -11.07 -7.35 -5.92
N GLN A 356 -11.20 -7.45 -4.60
CA GLN A 356 -12.42 -7.95 -3.96
C GLN A 356 -12.96 -7.00 -2.89
N PHE A 357 -14.28 -6.92 -2.79
CA PHE A 357 -15.01 -6.15 -1.79
C PHE A 357 -15.90 -7.09 -0.98
N PHE A 358 -15.70 -7.14 0.33
CA PHE A 358 -16.45 -7.98 1.26
C PHE A 358 -17.30 -7.15 2.23
N ASN A 359 -18.31 -7.79 2.81
CA ASN A 359 -19.17 -7.24 3.86
C ASN A 359 -19.89 -5.98 3.37
N ALA A 360 -19.81 -4.85 4.08
CA ALA A 360 -20.43 -3.58 3.70
C ALA A 360 -19.43 -2.61 3.01
N SER A 361 -18.33 -3.12 2.46
CA SER A 361 -17.33 -2.29 1.80
C SER A 361 -17.84 -1.72 0.48
N THR A 362 -17.21 -0.65 0.00
CA THR A 362 -17.66 0.03 -1.22
C THR A 362 -16.53 0.48 -2.14
N ALA A 363 -16.75 0.34 -3.45
CA ALA A 363 -15.87 0.92 -4.46
C ALA A 363 -15.94 2.47 -4.51
N GLY A 364 -16.88 3.11 -3.80
CA GLY A 364 -16.98 4.57 -3.77
C GLY A 364 -17.24 5.15 -5.15
N THR A 365 -16.33 6.02 -5.62
CA THR A 365 -16.30 6.57 -6.98
C THR A 365 -15.02 6.15 -7.71
N ALA A 366 -14.43 5.01 -7.34
CA ALA A 366 -13.19 4.51 -7.94
C ALA A 366 -13.36 4.25 -9.45
N ILE A 367 -12.26 4.34 -10.17
CA ILE A 367 -12.15 3.88 -11.56
C ILE A 367 -11.47 2.51 -11.51
N ILE A 368 -12.17 1.46 -11.91
CA ILE A 368 -11.69 0.09 -11.86
C ILE A 368 -11.59 -0.45 -13.29
N THR A 369 -10.41 -0.88 -13.70
CA THR A 369 -10.17 -1.49 -15.01
C THR A 369 -9.77 -2.95 -14.84
N ASN A 370 -10.60 -3.85 -15.36
CA ASN A 370 -10.37 -5.28 -15.40
C ASN A 370 -9.90 -5.68 -16.81
N ASN A 371 -8.62 -6.00 -16.95
CA ASN A 371 -8.03 -6.38 -18.23
C ASN A 371 -8.21 -7.88 -18.49
N GLY A 372 -8.67 -8.23 -19.70
CA GLY A 372 -8.76 -9.63 -20.12
C GLY A 372 -7.40 -10.31 -20.28
N GLY A 373 -7.43 -11.63 -20.42
CA GLY A 373 -6.25 -12.46 -20.58
C GLY A 373 -5.50 -12.18 -21.89
N GLY A 374 -4.17 -12.20 -21.80
CA GLY A 374 -3.21 -11.98 -22.89
C GLY A 374 -2.96 -13.17 -23.80
N ALA A 375 -3.36 -14.38 -23.40
CA ALA A 375 -3.23 -15.59 -24.20
C ALA A 375 -4.34 -16.60 -23.89
N ALA A 376 -4.50 -17.61 -24.74
CA ALA A 376 -5.43 -18.71 -24.51
C ALA A 376 -5.19 -19.37 -23.14
N GLY A 377 -6.26 -19.50 -22.34
CA GLY A 377 -6.19 -20.09 -21.00
C GLY A 377 -5.51 -19.25 -19.94
N SER A 378 -5.14 -17.99 -20.23
CA SER A 378 -4.62 -17.07 -19.21
C SER A 378 -5.75 -16.49 -18.37
N GLY A 379 -5.49 -16.27 -17.07
CA GLY A 379 -6.49 -15.77 -16.13
C GLY A 379 -6.97 -14.35 -16.46
N SER A 380 -8.22 -14.07 -16.14
CA SER A 380 -8.83 -12.75 -16.23
C SER A 380 -8.30 -11.82 -15.16
N GLY A 381 -8.08 -10.54 -15.48
CA GLY A 381 -8.11 -9.49 -14.48
C GLY A 381 -9.57 -9.27 -14.05
N PHE A 382 -9.84 -9.22 -12.75
CA PHE A 382 -11.23 -9.19 -12.29
C PHE A 382 -11.50 -8.39 -11.01
N THR A 383 -12.78 -8.04 -10.81
CA THR A 383 -13.29 -7.45 -9.56
C THR A 383 -14.48 -8.24 -9.04
N GLN A 384 -14.58 -8.49 -7.73
CA GLN A 384 -15.76 -9.15 -7.14
C GLN A 384 -16.32 -8.38 -5.94
N PHE A 385 -17.65 -8.41 -5.80
CA PHE A 385 -18.38 -7.86 -4.67
C PHE A 385 -19.15 -8.98 -3.97
N TYR A 386 -18.94 -9.16 -2.67
CA TYR A 386 -19.54 -10.20 -1.84
C TYR A 386 -20.46 -9.61 -0.77
N ASN A 387 -21.31 -10.46 -0.18
CA ASN A 387 -22.17 -10.10 0.95
C ASN A 387 -23.04 -8.86 0.64
N THR A 388 -22.87 -7.75 1.35
CA THR A 388 -23.63 -6.50 1.15
C THR A 388 -22.78 -5.42 0.48
N ALA A 389 -21.68 -5.79 -0.18
CA ALA A 389 -20.75 -4.83 -0.75
C ALA A 389 -21.37 -4.10 -1.93
N THR A 390 -20.89 -2.89 -2.22
CA THR A 390 -21.46 -2.08 -3.30
C THR A 390 -20.44 -1.39 -4.18
N ALA A 391 -20.66 -1.47 -5.50
CA ALA A 391 -19.91 -0.66 -6.46
C ALA A 391 -20.24 0.85 -6.34
N SER A 392 -21.32 1.22 -5.66
CA SER A 392 -21.73 2.62 -5.42
C SER A 392 -21.72 3.46 -6.70
N GLY A 393 -20.92 4.52 -6.81
CA GLY A 393 -20.78 5.38 -7.98
C GLY A 393 -19.52 5.09 -8.81
N ALA A 394 -18.92 3.91 -8.67
CA ALA A 394 -17.69 3.57 -9.37
C ALA A 394 -17.88 3.53 -10.90
N THR A 395 -16.78 3.77 -11.62
CA THR A 395 -16.67 3.47 -13.05
C THR A 395 -15.90 2.17 -13.21
N ILE A 396 -16.54 1.14 -13.77
CA ILE A 396 -15.95 -0.18 -13.96
C ILE A 396 -15.83 -0.48 -15.46
N ILE A 397 -14.64 -0.84 -15.89
CA ILE A 397 -14.32 -1.15 -17.29
C ILE A 397 -13.82 -2.59 -17.36
N ASN A 398 -14.62 -3.46 -17.97
CA ASN A 398 -14.27 -4.84 -18.26
C ASN A 398 -13.79 -4.93 -19.70
N ASN A 399 -12.47 -5.06 -19.88
CA ASN A 399 -11.86 -5.18 -21.19
C ASN A 399 -11.91 -6.62 -21.69
N ALA A 400 -12.09 -6.81 -22.98
CA ALA A 400 -12.00 -8.13 -23.61
C ALA A 400 -10.62 -8.78 -23.44
N GLY A 401 -10.55 -10.09 -23.70
CA GLY A 401 -9.27 -10.76 -23.96
C GLY A 401 -8.57 -10.11 -25.16
N ILE A 402 -7.24 -10.04 -25.13
CA ILE A 402 -6.45 -9.37 -26.18
C ILE A 402 -5.82 -10.36 -27.19
N ALA A 403 -6.16 -11.64 -27.07
CA ALA A 403 -5.71 -12.71 -27.97
C ALA A 403 -6.81 -13.76 -28.20
N THR A 404 -6.67 -14.59 -29.23
CA THR A 404 -7.56 -15.74 -29.47
C THR A 404 -7.59 -16.66 -28.25
N GLY A 405 -8.78 -16.92 -27.72
CA GLY A 405 -8.98 -17.69 -26.49
C GLY A 405 -8.63 -16.95 -25.19
N GLY A 406 -8.26 -15.66 -25.27
CA GLY A 406 -8.03 -14.81 -24.10
C GLY A 406 -9.30 -14.64 -23.27
N ALA A 407 -9.16 -14.76 -21.95
CA ALA A 407 -10.27 -14.60 -21.02
C ALA A 407 -10.80 -13.16 -20.98
N SER A 408 -12.07 -13.00 -20.67
CA SER A 408 -12.70 -11.69 -20.48
C SER A 408 -12.18 -11.01 -19.22
N GLY A 409 -11.94 -9.71 -19.26
CA GLY A 409 -11.93 -8.90 -18.04
C GLY A 409 -13.31 -8.98 -17.40
N PHE A 410 -13.36 -9.13 -16.08
CA PHE A 410 -14.55 -9.64 -15.40
C PHE A 410 -14.92 -8.82 -14.17
N THR A 411 -16.21 -8.58 -13.97
CA THR A 411 -16.77 -8.10 -12.70
C THR A 411 -17.87 -9.04 -12.23
N ASP A 412 -17.85 -9.40 -10.95
CA ASP A 412 -18.82 -10.29 -10.32
C ASP A 412 -19.52 -9.62 -9.16
N PHE A 413 -20.83 -9.83 -9.04
CA PHE A 413 -21.63 -9.46 -7.88
C PHE A 413 -22.27 -10.71 -7.31
N VAL A 414 -21.92 -11.00 -6.06
CA VAL A 414 -22.30 -12.21 -5.32
C VAL A 414 -23.13 -11.89 -4.07
N ASP A 415 -23.97 -12.84 -3.68
CA ASP A 415 -24.85 -12.80 -2.51
C ASP A 415 -25.89 -11.67 -2.58
N THR A 416 -25.82 -10.69 -1.69
CA THR A 416 -26.74 -9.55 -1.64
C THR A 416 -26.07 -8.25 -2.10
N SER A 417 -24.95 -8.36 -2.83
CA SER A 417 -24.17 -7.21 -3.27
C SER A 417 -24.91 -6.43 -4.36
N THR A 418 -24.49 -5.18 -4.58
CA THR A 418 -25.14 -4.33 -5.58
C THR A 418 -24.19 -3.46 -6.38
N ALA A 419 -24.47 -3.33 -7.68
CA ALA A 419 -23.81 -2.35 -8.53
C ALA A 419 -24.16 -0.90 -8.16
N GLY A 420 -25.17 -0.66 -7.30
CA GLY A 420 -25.52 0.69 -6.85
C GLY A 420 -25.91 1.60 -8.01
N THR A 421 -25.18 2.69 -8.19
CA THR A 421 -25.31 3.65 -9.29
C THR A 421 -24.09 3.62 -10.23
N ALA A 422 -23.35 2.51 -10.26
CA ALA A 422 -22.09 2.42 -10.98
C ALA A 422 -22.29 2.59 -12.49
N THR A 423 -21.26 3.10 -13.16
CA THR A 423 -21.16 3.05 -14.62
C THR A 423 -20.29 1.87 -15.00
N ILE A 424 -20.84 0.90 -15.72
CA ILE A 424 -20.15 -0.34 -16.08
C ILE A 424 -20.06 -0.43 -17.61
N THR A 425 -18.86 -0.68 -18.13
CA THR A 425 -18.62 -0.90 -19.56
C THR A 425 -18.00 -2.27 -19.78
N ASN A 426 -18.69 -3.11 -20.54
CA ASN A 426 -18.22 -4.41 -20.99
C ASN A 426 -17.81 -4.29 -22.46
N ASN A 427 -16.50 -4.30 -22.73
CA ASN A 427 -15.96 -4.08 -24.06
C ASN A 427 -15.96 -5.37 -24.89
N GLY A 428 -16.46 -5.32 -26.13
CA GLY A 428 -16.37 -6.44 -27.05
C GLY A 428 -14.92 -6.74 -27.47
N GLY A 429 -14.70 -7.98 -27.89
CA GLY A 429 -13.40 -8.47 -28.35
C GLY A 429 -12.94 -7.79 -29.64
N SER A 430 -11.64 -7.55 -29.72
CA SER A 430 -10.96 -6.98 -30.90
C SER A 430 -10.18 -8.01 -31.71
N VAL A 431 -10.16 -9.27 -31.27
CA VAL A 431 -9.43 -10.38 -31.90
C VAL A 431 -10.36 -11.58 -32.07
N ASN A 432 -10.28 -12.27 -33.22
CA ASN A 432 -11.07 -13.48 -33.48
C ASN A 432 -10.87 -14.52 -32.35
N GLY A 433 -11.96 -15.00 -31.77
CA GLY A 433 -11.97 -15.95 -30.66
C GLY A 433 -11.62 -15.36 -29.29
N ALA A 434 -11.45 -14.04 -29.17
CA ALA A 434 -11.35 -13.39 -27.86
C ALA A 434 -12.74 -13.24 -27.23
N GLN A 435 -12.81 -13.42 -25.92
CA GLN A 435 -14.03 -13.17 -25.14
C GLN A 435 -14.19 -11.67 -24.88
N GLY A 436 -15.40 -11.13 -25.04
CA GLY A 436 -15.71 -9.75 -24.63
C GLY A 436 -15.73 -9.62 -23.10
N GLY A 437 -15.56 -8.41 -22.58
CA GLY A 437 -15.66 -8.12 -21.15
C GLY A 437 -17.01 -8.56 -20.59
N LEU A 438 -17.02 -8.96 -19.32
CA LEU A 438 -18.18 -9.57 -18.67
C LEU A 438 -18.49 -8.91 -17.34
N THR A 439 -19.78 -8.67 -17.09
CA THR A 439 -20.33 -8.42 -15.77
C THR A 439 -21.31 -9.53 -15.42
N GLU A 440 -21.15 -10.15 -14.26
CA GLU A 440 -22.02 -11.20 -13.75
C GLU A 440 -22.68 -10.76 -12.44
N PHE A 441 -23.94 -11.17 -12.29
CA PHE A 441 -24.70 -11.12 -11.04
C PHE A 441 -25.11 -12.55 -10.72
N ALA A 442 -24.35 -13.23 -9.86
CA ALA A 442 -24.51 -14.65 -9.57
C ALA A 442 -24.29 -14.99 -8.10
N GLY A 443 -24.77 -16.15 -7.65
CA GLY A 443 -24.68 -16.55 -6.25
C GLY A 443 -25.70 -15.83 -5.38
N ALA A 444 -26.58 -16.60 -4.74
CA ALA A 444 -27.62 -16.09 -3.88
C ALA A 444 -27.59 -16.83 -2.55
N VAL A 445 -27.94 -16.12 -1.48
CA VAL A 445 -28.14 -16.75 -0.18
C VAL A 445 -29.61 -17.17 -0.10
N GLU A 446 -29.85 -18.47 0.09
CA GLU A 446 -31.21 -19.01 0.22
C GLU A 446 -32.00 -18.22 1.28
N GLY A 447 -33.15 -17.69 0.87
CA GLY A 447 -34.05 -16.95 1.77
C GLY A 447 -33.67 -15.49 2.07
N VAL A 448 -32.54 -14.96 1.57
CA VAL A 448 -32.10 -13.57 1.81
C VAL A 448 -32.20 -12.71 0.54
N GLY A 449 -31.95 -13.29 -0.64
CA GLY A 449 -32.00 -12.59 -1.92
C GLY A 449 -30.75 -12.84 -2.76
N GLY A 450 -30.75 -12.27 -3.97
CA GLY A 450 -29.62 -12.32 -4.88
C GLY A 450 -29.08 -10.93 -5.21
N PRO A 451 -27.98 -10.87 -5.97
CA PRO A 451 -27.29 -9.63 -6.28
C PRO A 451 -28.14 -8.78 -7.23
N THR A 452 -27.95 -7.46 -7.18
CA THR A 452 -28.72 -6.54 -8.02
C THR A 452 -27.88 -5.48 -8.73
N ALA A 453 -28.21 -5.23 -10.00
CA ALA A 453 -27.66 -4.10 -10.74
C ALA A 453 -28.14 -2.73 -10.20
N GLY A 454 -29.13 -2.70 -9.29
CA GLY A 454 -29.56 -1.47 -8.63
C GLY A 454 -30.04 -0.43 -9.64
N HIS A 455 -29.38 0.73 -9.66
CA HIS A 455 -29.58 1.84 -10.60
C HIS A 455 -28.35 2.05 -11.51
N ALA A 456 -27.57 1.00 -11.76
CA ALA A 456 -26.36 1.11 -12.56
C ALA A 456 -26.67 1.48 -14.02
N SER A 457 -25.72 2.13 -14.68
CA SER A 457 -25.68 2.34 -16.13
C SER A 457 -24.69 1.35 -16.73
N ILE A 458 -25.18 0.37 -17.47
CA ILE A 458 -24.37 -0.74 -18.02
C ILE A 458 -24.36 -0.65 -19.54
N THR A 459 -23.16 -0.66 -20.13
CA THR A 459 -22.97 -0.70 -21.59
C THR A 459 -22.25 -1.97 -21.99
N ASN A 460 -22.90 -2.79 -22.82
CA ASN A 460 -22.34 -3.98 -23.44
C ASN A 460 -22.00 -3.65 -24.89
N ASN A 461 -20.72 -3.50 -25.19
CA ASN A 461 -20.26 -3.17 -26.53
C ASN A 461 -20.13 -4.41 -27.39
N GLY A 462 -20.66 -4.38 -28.61
CA GLY A 462 -20.37 -5.42 -29.60
C GLY A 462 -18.89 -5.48 -29.93
N SER A 463 -18.47 -6.63 -30.47
CA SER A 463 -17.08 -6.84 -30.88
C SER A 463 -16.67 -5.90 -32.01
N SER A 464 -15.37 -5.66 -32.15
CA SER A 464 -14.79 -4.94 -33.30
C SER A 464 -14.13 -5.88 -34.31
N ALA A 465 -14.18 -7.20 -34.08
CA ALA A 465 -13.64 -8.23 -34.96
C ALA A 465 -14.65 -9.37 -35.19
N GLY A 466 -14.63 -9.92 -36.41
CA GLY A 466 -15.39 -11.13 -36.75
C GLY A 466 -14.90 -12.33 -35.95
N GLY A 467 -15.83 -13.14 -35.44
CA GLY A 467 -15.55 -14.29 -34.58
C GLY A 467 -15.15 -13.95 -33.14
N ALA A 468 -15.13 -12.67 -32.75
CA ALA A 468 -14.90 -12.23 -31.38
C ALA A 468 -16.23 -12.08 -30.62
N GLY A 469 -16.22 -12.31 -29.30
CA GLY A 469 -17.39 -12.11 -28.45
C GLY A 469 -17.69 -10.63 -28.22
N GLY A 470 -18.97 -10.27 -28.13
CA GLY A 470 -19.38 -8.97 -27.60
C GLY A 470 -19.22 -8.91 -26.08
N GLY A 471 -19.23 -7.72 -25.51
CA GLY A 471 -19.36 -7.54 -24.07
C GLY A 471 -20.70 -8.05 -23.56
N ALA A 472 -20.74 -8.56 -22.34
CA ALA A 472 -21.93 -9.21 -21.80
C ALA A 472 -22.24 -8.78 -20.36
N THR A 473 -23.54 -8.79 -20.04
CA THR A 473 -24.06 -8.76 -18.68
C THR A 473 -24.96 -9.96 -18.45
N GLU A 474 -24.69 -10.72 -17.40
CA GLU A 474 -25.40 -11.97 -17.11
C GLU A 474 -25.99 -11.96 -15.70
N PHE A 475 -27.27 -12.31 -15.60
CA PHE A 475 -27.99 -12.45 -14.34
C PHE A 475 -28.32 -13.92 -14.12
N PHE A 476 -27.97 -14.47 -12.96
CA PHE A 476 -28.21 -15.86 -12.61
C PHE A 476 -29.15 -16.01 -11.41
N THR A 477 -29.60 -17.25 -11.19
CA THR A 477 -30.39 -17.68 -10.02
C THR A 477 -31.57 -16.77 -9.72
N VAL A 478 -31.48 -15.89 -8.71
CA VAL A 478 -32.53 -14.94 -8.29
C VAL A 478 -32.07 -13.48 -8.40
N ALA A 479 -30.96 -13.24 -9.10
CA ALA A 479 -30.43 -11.90 -9.34
C ALA A 479 -31.42 -11.03 -10.12
N THR A 480 -31.29 -9.72 -9.97
CA THR A 480 -32.18 -8.77 -10.67
C THR A 480 -31.45 -7.58 -11.26
N ALA A 481 -31.83 -7.20 -12.48
CA ALA A 481 -31.38 -5.95 -13.09
C ALA A 481 -31.94 -4.70 -12.37
N GLY A 482 -32.87 -4.87 -11.42
CA GLY A 482 -33.36 -3.77 -10.59
C GLY A 482 -33.98 -2.65 -11.44
N ASN A 483 -33.44 -1.45 -11.33
CA ASN A 483 -33.81 -0.25 -12.09
C ASN A 483 -32.66 0.20 -13.02
N ALA A 484 -31.77 -0.70 -13.41
CA ALA A 484 -30.60 -0.35 -14.21
C ALA A 484 -30.98 0.15 -15.61
N GLY A 485 -30.14 1.01 -16.18
CA GLY A 485 -30.14 1.31 -17.61
C GLY A 485 -29.09 0.45 -18.30
N ILE A 486 -29.50 -0.44 -19.21
CA ILE A 486 -28.61 -1.36 -19.91
C ILE A 486 -28.69 -1.09 -21.42
N THR A 487 -27.53 -0.87 -22.04
CA THR A 487 -27.40 -0.67 -23.49
C THR A 487 -26.56 -1.77 -24.09
N ASN A 488 -27.12 -2.52 -25.04
CA ASN A 488 -26.44 -3.54 -25.83
C ASN A 488 -26.19 -3.00 -27.23
N ASN A 489 -24.92 -2.82 -27.59
CA ASN A 489 -24.52 -2.34 -28.92
C ASN A 489 -24.20 -3.51 -29.84
N GLY A 490 -24.71 -3.50 -31.07
CA GLY A 490 -24.36 -4.47 -32.10
C GLY A 490 -22.86 -4.47 -32.43
N SER A 491 -22.38 -5.56 -33.02
CA SER A 491 -20.98 -5.64 -33.47
C SER A 491 -20.68 -4.58 -34.52
N ALA A 492 -19.44 -4.09 -34.52
CA ALA A 492 -18.91 -3.26 -35.60
C ALA A 492 -18.32 -4.09 -36.74
N ALA A 493 -18.27 -5.42 -36.62
CA ALA A 493 -17.68 -6.32 -37.59
C ALA A 493 -18.64 -7.43 -38.02
N SER A 494 -18.69 -7.71 -39.33
CA SER A 494 -19.43 -8.86 -39.87
C SER A 494 -18.98 -10.16 -39.20
N GLY A 495 -19.94 -10.93 -38.69
CA GLY A 495 -19.68 -12.20 -37.98
C GLY A 495 -19.13 -12.02 -36.56
N GLY A 496 -19.12 -10.80 -36.01
CA GLY A 496 -18.77 -10.53 -34.62
C GLY A 496 -19.98 -10.61 -33.68
N GLY A 497 -19.74 -10.91 -32.40
CA GLY A 497 -20.78 -10.92 -31.37
C GLY A 497 -21.25 -9.51 -31.01
N GLY A 498 -22.56 -9.29 -30.97
CA GLY A 498 -23.15 -8.07 -30.40
C GLY A 498 -23.05 -8.06 -28.87
N GLY A 499 -23.25 -6.89 -28.28
CA GLY A 499 -23.45 -6.75 -26.84
C GLY A 499 -24.63 -7.60 -26.37
N LEU A 500 -24.50 -8.22 -25.19
CA LEU A 500 -25.45 -9.19 -24.69
C LEU A 500 -25.93 -8.83 -23.27
N THR A 501 -27.22 -8.97 -23.03
CA THR A 501 -27.78 -9.12 -21.68
C THR A 501 -28.52 -10.43 -21.59
N GLN A 502 -28.20 -11.25 -20.59
CA GLN A 502 -28.82 -12.57 -20.41
C GLN A 502 -29.43 -12.70 -19.01
N PHE A 503 -30.63 -13.26 -18.95
CA PHE A 503 -31.29 -13.67 -17.72
C PHE A 503 -31.40 -15.20 -17.70
N ASN A 504 -30.72 -15.81 -16.74
CA ASN A 504 -30.67 -17.25 -16.54
C ASN A 504 -31.48 -17.64 -15.29
N ASN A 505 -32.12 -18.80 -15.31
CA ASN A 505 -32.92 -19.35 -14.21
C ASN A 505 -34.08 -18.44 -13.77
N ALA A 506 -34.20 -18.13 -12.48
CA ALA A 506 -35.28 -17.31 -11.91
C ALA A 506 -34.91 -15.81 -11.80
N SER A 507 -33.86 -15.38 -12.49
CA SER A 507 -33.43 -13.98 -12.50
C SER A 507 -34.45 -13.10 -13.23
N THR A 508 -34.47 -11.81 -12.91
CA THR A 508 -35.49 -10.89 -13.43
C THR A 508 -34.90 -9.59 -13.95
N ALA A 509 -35.55 -9.01 -14.97
CA ALA A 509 -35.22 -7.67 -15.44
C ALA A 509 -35.65 -6.55 -14.47
N GLY A 510 -36.47 -6.86 -13.45
CA GLY A 510 -37.02 -5.84 -12.56
C GLY A 510 -37.79 -4.76 -13.35
N SER A 511 -37.44 -3.50 -13.10
CA SER A 511 -37.88 -2.31 -13.85
C SER A 511 -36.75 -1.70 -14.69
N ALA A 512 -35.75 -2.50 -15.07
CA ALA A 512 -34.63 -2.03 -15.87
C ALA A 512 -35.08 -1.55 -17.26
N THR A 513 -34.38 -0.54 -17.79
CA THR A 513 -34.50 -0.13 -19.19
C THR A 513 -33.42 -0.82 -19.99
N ILE A 514 -33.79 -1.64 -20.98
CA ILE A 514 -32.84 -2.37 -21.82
C ILE A 514 -32.98 -1.90 -23.28
N ALA A 515 -31.93 -1.28 -23.82
CA ALA A 515 -31.85 -0.82 -25.19
C ALA A 515 -30.94 -1.74 -26.01
N ASN A 516 -31.42 -2.24 -27.15
CA ASN A 516 -30.65 -3.05 -28.09
C ASN A 516 -30.45 -2.27 -29.39
N ASN A 517 -29.20 -1.86 -29.66
CA ASN A 517 -28.82 -1.16 -30.87
C ASN A 517 -28.30 -2.18 -31.89
N GLY A 518 -28.90 -2.25 -33.07
CA GLY A 518 -28.50 -3.20 -34.12
C GLY A 518 -27.09 -2.94 -34.69
N SER A 519 -26.53 -3.95 -35.37
CA SER A 519 -25.28 -3.81 -36.14
C SER A 519 -25.50 -2.89 -37.34
N ALA A 520 -24.48 -2.07 -37.66
CA ALA A 520 -24.38 -1.37 -38.93
C ALA A 520 -23.53 -2.14 -39.98
N ALA A 521 -22.83 -3.19 -39.54
CA ALA A 521 -21.94 -4.05 -40.32
C ALA A 521 -22.64 -5.28 -40.89
#